data_AF-A0A7S3SGZ4-F1
#
_entry.id   AF-A0A7S3SGZ4-F1
#
_cell.length_a   1.000
_cell.length_b   1.000
_cell.length_c   1.000
_cell.angle_alpha   90.00
_cell.angle_beta   90.00
_cell.angle_gamma   90.00
#
_symmetry.space_group_name_H-M   'P 1'
#
loop_
_entity.id
_entity.type
_entity.pdbx_description
1 polymer ?
#
loop_
_entity_poly.entity_id
_entity_poly.type
_entity_poly.pdbx_seq_one_letter_code
_entity_poly.pdbx_strand_id
1 'polypeptide(L)'
;MGAACCAGEDGGNHVSVVQTMPSEATAGTLLGSTPAGKLELGQEAEQTSEYTMVIDFRLPDGSCQKSSFTRRPLGLDIDKKMPMTTMRVRDGSAGQAAGVEVGWVIEAIQGQSIEGMDFKDAYEVLKKASADLAEQSP
;
A
#
# COMPACT_ATOMS: atom_id res chain seq x y z
N MET A 1 -9.26 43.56 25.79
CA MET A 1 -10.58 43.93 26.37
C MET A 1 -11.53 44.12 25.20
N GLY A 2 -12.76 43.59 25.27
CA GLY A 2 -13.66 43.46 24.10
C GLY A 2 -13.24 42.26 23.21
N ALA A 3 -14.03 41.22 22.93
CA ALA A 3 -15.49 41.00 22.98
C ALA A 3 -16.28 41.93 22.05
N ALA A 4 -17.25 41.49 21.24
CA ALA A 4 -17.72 40.15 20.86
C ALA A 4 -18.76 40.28 19.69
N CYS A 5 -19.35 39.17 19.22
CA CYS A 5 -20.67 39.10 18.51
C CYS A 5 -20.75 39.73 17.08
N CYS A 6 -21.73 39.51 16.18
CA CYS A 6 -22.81 38.52 15.88
C CYS A 6 -23.45 38.95 14.53
N ALA A 7 -24.35 38.23 13.82
CA ALA A 7 -24.67 36.80 13.64
C ALA A 7 -25.78 36.68 12.53
N GLY A 8 -26.05 35.47 11.99
CA GLY A 8 -27.17 35.18 11.05
C GLY A 8 -26.73 34.81 9.63
N GLU A 9 -27.45 34.00 8.83
CA GLU A 9 -28.74 33.29 9.01
C GLU A 9 -28.61 31.90 8.34
N ASP A 10 -29.01 30.79 8.96
CA ASP A 10 -30.33 30.11 8.93
C ASP A 10 -30.90 29.76 7.53
N GLY A 11 -31.43 28.55 7.40
CA GLY A 11 -31.85 27.93 6.14
C GLY A 11 -32.10 26.43 6.27
N GLY A 12 -32.99 26.04 7.17
CA GLY A 12 -33.24 24.64 7.50
C GLY A 12 -34.02 23.84 6.45
N ASN A 13 -34.06 22.51 6.63
CA ASN A 13 -35.23 21.72 6.26
C ASN A 13 -35.47 20.62 7.29
N HIS A 14 -36.69 20.56 7.80
CA HIS A 14 -37.14 19.54 8.75
C HIS A 14 -37.80 18.39 7.99
N VAL A 15 -37.50 17.15 8.37
CA VAL A 15 -38.43 16.02 8.20
C VAL A 15 -38.46 15.18 9.47
N SER A 16 -39.56 15.28 10.22
CA SER A 16 -39.85 14.38 11.33
C SER A 16 -40.37 13.05 10.81
N VAL A 17 -39.79 11.93 11.26
CA VAL A 17 -40.45 10.62 11.18
C VAL A 17 -40.45 9.94 12.55
N VAL A 18 -41.61 9.36 12.84
CA VAL A 18 -42.13 8.90 14.13
C VAL A 18 -41.31 7.84 14.86
N GLN A 19 -41.35 7.97 16.17
CA GLN A 19 -41.06 6.97 17.20
C GLN A 19 -41.94 5.72 17.06
N THR A 20 -41.34 4.53 17.01
CA THR A 20 -41.95 3.27 17.51
C THR A 20 -40.87 2.35 18.08
N MET A 21 -41.08 1.83 19.29
CA MET A 21 -40.33 0.71 19.85
C MET A 21 -41.26 -0.50 19.95
N PRO A 22 -40.85 -1.66 19.43
CA PRO A 22 -41.13 -2.96 20.04
C PRO A 22 -39.79 -3.59 20.48
N SER A 23 -39.61 -3.95 21.74
CA SER A 23 -40.27 -5.06 22.46
C SER A 23 -39.67 -6.43 22.10
N GLU A 24 -39.33 -7.16 23.17
CA GLU A 24 -38.62 -8.44 23.27
C GLU A 24 -38.95 -9.53 22.22
N ALA A 25 -37.92 -10.27 21.75
CA ALA A 25 -37.80 -11.73 21.98
C ALA A 25 -36.55 -12.38 21.33
N THR A 26 -35.67 -12.92 22.17
CA THR A 26 -35.11 -14.30 22.14
C THR A 26 -34.70 -15.00 20.82
N ALA A 27 -33.40 -15.30 20.76
CA ALA A 27 -32.73 -16.47 20.15
C ALA A 27 -32.76 -16.69 18.62
N GLY A 28 -31.57 -16.67 18.00
CA GLY A 28 -31.35 -17.08 16.61
C GLY A 28 -29.90 -16.95 16.15
N THR A 29 -29.00 -17.83 16.63
CA THR A 29 -27.63 -17.96 16.09
C THR A 29 -27.67 -18.32 14.60
N LEU A 30 -27.06 -17.50 13.71
CA LEU A 30 -26.45 -17.97 12.45
C LEU A 30 -25.33 -17.01 11.95
N LEU A 31 -24.08 -17.47 12.15
CA LEU A 31 -22.86 -17.32 11.34
C LEU A 31 -22.84 -16.36 10.11
N GLY A 32 -21.79 -15.53 10.02
CA GLY A 32 -21.37 -14.80 8.81
C GLY A 32 -21.57 -13.28 8.92
N SER A 33 -20.59 -12.40 8.70
CA SER A 33 -19.23 -12.60 8.18
C SER A 33 -18.21 -11.75 8.94
N THR A 34 -16.96 -12.22 8.93
CA THR A 34 -15.76 -11.63 9.54
C THR A 34 -15.68 -10.11 9.31
N PRO A 35 -15.33 -9.30 10.34
CA PRO A 35 -15.14 -7.86 10.15
C PRO A 35 -14.09 -7.62 9.05
N ALA A 36 -14.36 -6.66 8.16
CA ALA A 36 -13.37 -6.15 7.23
C ALA A 36 -12.18 -5.64 8.04
N GLY A 37 -11.11 -6.43 8.06
CA GLY A 37 -9.97 -6.19 8.91
C GLY A 37 -9.30 -4.88 8.51
N LYS A 38 -9.55 -3.83 9.28
CA LYS A 38 -8.67 -2.67 9.35
C LYS A 38 -7.38 -3.16 10.02
N LEU A 39 -6.53 -3.85 9.25
CA LEU A 39 -5.17 -4.15 9.68
C LEU A 39 -4.43 -2.82 9.74
N GLU A 40 -4.50 -2.22 10.92
CA GLU A 40 -3.55 -1.21 11.39
C GLU A 40 -2.20 -1.93 11.53
N LEU A 41 -1.52 -2.14 10.41
CA LEU A 41 -0.10 -2.43 10.40
C LEU A 41 0.59 -1.17 10.92
N GLY A 42 0.97 -1.22 12.19
CA GLY A 42 1.61 -0.12 12.87
C GLY A 42 2.85 0.35 12.12
N GLN A 43 2.98 1.66 11.94
CA GLN A 43 4.24 2.28 11.52
C GLN A 43 5.21 2.34 12.70
N GLU A 44 5.60 1.15 13.18
CA GLU A 44 6.69 0.92 14.12
C GLU A 44 7.93 0.52 13.30
N ALA A 45 8.39 1.46 12.47
CA ALA A 45 9.65 1.34 11.75
C ALA A 45 10.80 1.77 12.67
N GLU A 46 11.32 0.82 13.45
CA GLU A 46 12.53 0.98 14.26
C GLU A 46 13.70 1.45 13.37
N GLN A 47 14.30 2.61 13.68
CA GLN A 47 15.37 3.20 12.86
C GLN A 47 16.72 2.51 13.08
N THR A 48 16.85 1.31 12.53
CA THR A 48 18.15 0.65 12.36
C THR A 48 18.67 0.96 10.96
N SER A 49 19.74 1.77 10.88
CA SER A 49 20.33 2.23 9.63
C SER A 49 21.06 1.12 8.85
N GLU A 50 20.30 0.20 8.28
CA GLU A 50 20.77 -0.80 7.33
C GLU A 50 20.27 -0.44 5.93
N TYR A 51 21.15 -0.53 4.92
CA TYR A 51 20.92 -0.08 3.55
C TYR A 51 19.70 -0.78 2.92
N THR A 52 18.56 -0.08 2.96
CA THR A 52 17.25 -0.60 2.59
C THR A 52 16.71 0.18 1.39
N MET A 53 16.29 -0.56 0.37
CA MET A 53 15.64 -0.03 -0.83
C MET A 53 14.14 -0.25 -0.74
N VAL A 54 13.34 0.79 -0.92
CA VAL A 54 11.87 0.68 -0.98
C VAL A 54 11.41 0.78 -2.44
N ILE A 55 10.49 -0.10 -2.83
CA ILE A 55 9.80 -0.04 -4.12
C ILE A 55 8.30 0.01 -3.87
N ASP A 56 7.62 0.93 -4.55
CA ASP A 56 6.17 1.07 -4.57
C ASP A 56 5.59 0.27 -5.73
N PHE A 57 4.69 -0.66 -5.42
CA PHE A 57 3.98 -1.51 -6.36
C PHE A 57 2.49 -1.20 -6.36
N ARG A 58 1.87 -1.02 -7.54
CA ARG A 58 0.42 -1.01 -7.73
C ARG A 58 -0.07 -2.45 -7.92
N LEU A 59 -0.97 -2.88 -7.05
CA LEU A 59 -1.65 -4.16 -7.11
C LEU A 59 -2.72 -4.16 -8.22
N PRO A 60 -3.13 -5.33 -8.75
CA PRO A 60 -4.23 -5.43 -9.71
C PRO A 60 -5.58 -4.94 -9.14
N ASP A 61 -5.72 -4.89 -7.82
CA ASP A 61 -6.88 -4.33 -7.10
C ASP A 61 -6.90 -2.78 -7.07
N GLY A 62 -5.83 -2.13 -7.54
CA GLY A 62 -5.67 -0.66 -7.52
C GLY A 62 -5.04 -0.10 -6.24
N SER A 63 -4.83 -0.93 -5.22
CA SER A 63 -4.08 -0.55 -4.00
C SER A 63 -2.57 -0.43 -4.26
N CYS A 64 -1.89 0.45 -3.52
CA CYS A 64 -0.43 0.57 -3.56
C CYS A 64 0.22 -0.13 -2.36
N GLN A 65 1.23 -0.96 -2.60
CA GLN A 65 2.01 -1.67 -1.59
C GLN A 65 3.49 -1.23 -1.65
N LYS A 66 4.09 -0.96 -0.49
CA LYS A 66 5.52 -0.66 -0.38
C LYS A 66 6.26 -1.90 0.09
N SER A 67 7.17 -2.43 -0.73
CA SER A 67 8.06 -3.53 -0.35
C SER A 67 9.47 -3.00 -0.13
N SER A 68 10.04 -3.32 1.04
CA SER A 68 11.40 -2.99 1.42
C SER A 68 12.34 -4.18 1.16
N PHE A 69 13.51 -3.88 0.61
CA PHE A 69 14.55 -4.85 0.27
C PHE A 69 15.84 -4.48 0.99
N THR A 70 16.52 -5.48 1.56
CA THR A 70 17.80 -5.31 2.28
C THR A 70 18.96 -6.04 1.62
N ARG A 71 18.71 -6.80 0.53
CA ARG A 71 19.69 -7.66 -0.14
C ARG A 71 19.46 -7.71 -1.65
N ARG A 72 20.54 -7.97 -2.40
CA ARG A 72 20.49 -8.26 -3.85
C ARG A 72 21.04 -9.66 -4.15
N PRO A 73 20.56 -10.35 -5.20
CA PRO A 73 19.58 -9.90 -6.19
C PRO A 73 18.14 -9.87 -5.65
N LEU A 74 17.33 -8.95 -6.18
CA LEU A 74 15.91 -8.83 -5.82
C LEU A 74 15.10 -10.09 -6.18
N GLY A 75 15.49 -10.81 -7.25
CA GLY A 75 14.80 -12.03 -7.70
C GLY A 75 13.40 -11.80 -8.29
N LEU A 76 13.10 -10.58 -8.70
CA LEU A 76 11.88 -10.20 -9.42
C LEU A 76 12.11 -10.32 -10.93
N ASP A 77 11.28 -11.11 -11.61
CA ASP A 77 11.24 -11.26 -13.06
C ASP A 77 10.10 -10.37 -13.59
N ILE A 78 10.44 -9.17 -14.05
CA ILE A 78 9.54 -8.15 -14.61
C ILE A 78 9.51 -8.18 -16.14
N ASP A 79 8.36 -7.85 -16.74
CA ASP A 79 8.23 -7.72 -18.19
C ASP A 79 9.11 -6.58 -18.73
N LYS A 80 9.64 -6.75 -19.95
CA LYS A 80 10.52 -5.78 -20.64
C LYS A 80 9.75 -4.68 -21.39
N LYS A 81 8.48 -4.48 -21.05
CA LYS A 81 7.59 -3.44 -21.57
C LYS A 81 7.09 -2.57 -20.42
N MET A 82 6.65 -1.36 -20.74
CA MET A 82 5.89 -0.55 -19.78
C MET A 82 4.40 -0.91 -19.84
N PRO A 83 3.68 -0.92 -18.70
CA PRO A 83 4.22 -0.75 -17.33
C PRO A 83 4.99 -1.99 -16.85
N MET A 84 5.98 -1.81 -15.98
CA MET A 84 6.80 -2.91 -15.44
C MET A 84 5.98 -3.82 -14.53
N THR A 85 5.39 -4.86 -15.11
CA THR A 85 4.61 -5.86 -14.37
C THR A 85 5.50 -7.03 -13.95
N THR A 86 5.46 -7.37 -12.66
CA THR A 86 6.10 -8.57 -12.09
C THR A 86 5.43 -9.80 -12.68
N MET A 87 6.15 -10.54 -13.52
CA MET A 87 5.65 -11.77 -14.14
C MET A 87 5.96 -13.02 -13.32
N ARG A 88 7.09 -13.02 -12.61
CA ARG A 88 7.49 -14.09 -11.68
C ARG A 88 8.28 -13.50 -10.52
N VAL A 89 8.26 -14.21 -9.39
CA VAL A 89 9.09 -13.96 -8.22
C VAL A 89 9.86 -15.25 -7.96
N ARG A 90 11.18 -15.15 -7.70
CA ARG A 90 12.04 -16.29 -7.41
C ARG A 90 11.86 -16.75 -5.97
N ASP A 91 11.65 -18.04 -5.76
CA ASP A 91 11.63 -18.63 -4.43
C ASP A 91 12.95 -18.37 -3.68
N GLY A 92 12.84 -18.01 -2.40
CA GLY A 92 14.02 -17.68 -1.56
C GLY A 92 14.72 -16.36 -1.90
N SER A 93 14.15 -15.52 -2.77
CA SER A 93 14.67 -14.18 -3.07
C SER A 93 14.16 -13.10 -2.11
N ALA A 94 14.80 -11.93 -2.14
CA ALA A 94 14.32 -10.75 -1.42
C ALA A 94 12.93 -10.30 -1.90
N GLY A 95 12.58 -10.53 -3.18
CA GLY A 95 11.24 -10.38 -3.75
C GLY A 95 10.16 -11.11 -2.95
N GLN A 96 10.37 -12.40 -2.74
CA GLN A 96 9.45 -13.23 -1.96
C GLN A 96 9.44 -12.86 -0.48
N ALA A 97 10.61 -12.56 0.09
CA ALA A 97 10.72 -12.16 1.51
C ALA A 97 9.99 -10.84 1.80
N ALA A 98 9.96 -9.91 0.84
CA ALA A 98 9.25 -8.64 0.93
C ALA A 98 7.76 -8.72 0.50
N GLY A 99 7.23 -9.94 0.29
CA GLY A 99 5.82 -10.19 0.00
C GLY A 99 5.36 -9.74 -1.39
N VAL A 100 6.26 -9.52 -2.36
CA VAL A 100 5.87 -9.16 -3.73
C VAL A 100 5.23 -10.35 -4.43
N GLU A 101 4.12 -10.12 -5.13
CA GLU A 101 3.44 -11.14 -5.93
C GLU A 101 3.47 -10.85 -7.44
N VAL A 102 3.06 -11.86 -8.21
CA VAL A 102 2.90 -11.76 -9.65
C VAL A 102 1.69 -10.91 -10.01
N GLY A 103 1.81 -10.09 -11.06
CA GLY A 103 0.79 -9.14 -11.51
C GLY A 103 0.94 -7.74 -10.93
N TRP A 104 1.86 -7.52 -9.97
CA TRP A 104 2.13 -6.22 -9.39
C TRP A 104 2.94 -5.33 -10.35
N VAL A 105 2.57 -4.06 -10.46
CA VAL A 105 3.20 -3.06 -11.34
C VAL A 105 4.12 -2.15 -10.54
N ILE A 106 5.37 -1.93 -10.96
CA ILE A 106 6.24 -0.96 -10.30
C ILE A 106 5.81 0.47 -10.65
N GLU A 107 5.51 1.26 -9.62
CA GLU A 107 5.09 2.67 -9.71
C GLU A 107 6.25 3.62 -9.45
N ALA A 108 7.00 3.35 -8.37
CA ALA A 108 8.11 4.17 -7.89
C ALA A 108 9.20 3.33 -7.24
N ILE A 109 10.42 3.84 -7.25
CA ILE A 109 11.63 3.17 -6.78
C ILE A 109 12.42 4.18 -5.94
N GLN A 110 12.69 3.86 -4.67
CA GLN A 110 13.29 4.80 -3.70
C GLN A 110 12.54 6.15 -3.63
N GLY A 111 11.21 6.13 -3.79
CA GLY A 111 10.39 7.34 -3.85
C GLY A 111 10.46 8.11 -5.18
N GLN A 112 11.23 7.66 -6.16
CA GLN A 112 11.22 8.21 -7.52
C GLN A 112 10.19 7.46 -8.38
N SER A 113 9.09 8.13 -8.71
CA SER A 113 8.08 7.59 -9.64
C SER A 113 8.69 7.30 -11.02
N ILE A 114 8.36 6.14 -11.58
CA ILE A 114 8.73 5.70 -12.93
C ILE A 114 7.52 5.65 -13.88
N GLU A 115 6.33 6.01 -13.41
CA GLU A 115 5.14 6.15 -14.26
C GLU A 115 5.42 7.16 -15.39
N GLY A 116 5.22 6.72 -16.65
CA GLY A 116 5.52 7.52 -17.85
C GLY A 116 6.99 7.52 -18.32
N MET A 117 7.92 6.84 -17.63
CA MET A 117 9.29 6.63 -18.13
C MET A 117 9.37 5.46 -19.12
N ASP A 118 10.42 5.42 -19.93
CA ASP A 118 10.77 4.24 -20.73
C ASP A 118 11.24 3.08 -19.84
N PHE A 119 11.00 1.83 -20.29
CA PHE A 119 11.45 0.63 -19.59
C PHE A 119 12.96 0.67 -19.30
N LYS A 120 13.75 1.21 -20.22
CA LYS A 120 15.21 1.28 -20.09
C LYS A 120 15.63 2.18 -18.93
N ASP A 121 15.12 3.40 -18.89
CA ASP A 121 15.45 4.40 -17.86
C ASP A 121 14.97 3.95 -16.48
N ALA A 122 13.74 3.45 -16.38
CA ALA A 122 13.21 2.89 -15.16
C ALA A 122 13.99 1.63 -14.70
N TYR A 123 14.51 0.81 -15.62
CA TYR A 123 15.32 -0.36 -15.29
C TYR A 123 16.73 0.03 -14.86
N GLU A 124 17.31 1.08 -15.44
CA GLU A 124 18.57 1.68 -14.97
C GLU A 124 18.41 2.27 -13.56
N VAL A 125 17.27 2.90 -13.25
CA VAL A 125 16.92 3.36 -11.89
C VAL A 125 16.80 2.18 -10.93
N LEU A 126 16.03 1.15 -11.27
CA LEU A 126 15.88 -0.09 -10.49
C LEU A 126 17.25 -0.71 -10.21
N LYS A 127 18.06 -0.88 -11.26
CA LYS A 127 19.40 -1.48 -11.19
C LYS A 127 20.34 -0.64 -10.33
N LYS A 128 20.37 0.68 -10.50
CA LYS A 128 21.21 1.62 -9.73
C LYS A 128 20.83 1.60 -8.25
N ALA A 129 19.55 1.70 -7.93
CA ALA A 129 19.07 1.60 -6.55
C ALA A 129 19.34 0.19 -5.97
N SER A 130 19.21 -0.87 -6.78
CA SER A 130 19.54 -2.23 -6.35
C SER A 130 21.03 -2.47 -6.12
N ALA A 131 21.92 -1.65 -6.70
CA ALA A 131 23.38 -1.79 -6.56
C ALA A 131 23.92 -1.25 -5.24
N ASP A 132 23.15 -0.39 -4.56
CA ASP A 132 23.49 0.20 -3.25
C ASP A 132 23.33 -0.81 -2.09
N LEU A 133 22.55 -1.88 -2.29
CA LEU A 133 22.38 -2.93 -1.28
C LEU A 133 23.57 -3.88 -1.20
N ALA A 134 23.72 -4.52 -0.04
CA ALA A 134 24.72 -5.53 0.22
C ALA A 134 24.67 -6.67 -0.82
N GLU A 135 25.80 -6.88 -1.50
CA GLU A 135 26.00 -8.01 -2.42
C GLU A 135 26.05 -9.31 -1.62
N GLN A 136 25.07 -10.20 -1.81
CA GLN A 136 25.26 -11.61 -1.47
C GLN A 136 26.16 -12.24 -2.56
N SER A 137 27.47 -11.98 -2.47
CA SER A 137 28.45 -12.79 -3.19
C SER A 137 28.43 -14.20 -2.62
N PRO A 138 28.44 -15.25 -3.47
CA PRO A 138 28.79 -16.61 -3.04
C PRO A 138 30.28 -16.70 -2.64
#